data_AF-V6LLS5-F1
#
_entry.id   AF-V6LLS5-F1
#
_cell.length_a   1.000
_cell.length_b   1.000
_cell.length_c   1.000
_cell.angle_alpha   90.00
_cell.angle_beta   90.00
_cell.angle_gamma   90.00
#
_symmetry.space_group_name_H-M   'P 1'
#
loop_
_entity.id
_entity.type
_entity.pdbx_description
1 polymer ?
#
loop_
_entity_poly.entity_id
_entity_poly.type
_entity_poly.pdbx_seq_one_letter_code
_entity_poly.pdbx_strand_id
1 'polypeptide(L)'
;MDEIRDLVVKKMKQENTFSQLKAAVRASTEQILSENRTIPPPAFESEHQLLLEVIGEFFRYVGLNATASALESEAGTTQLSLRRDFLIQHVGLNSEIVGEDTSVLHAMYNCCQQFGKVEAVIEEEQEDE
;
A
#
# COMPACT_ATOMS: atom_id res chain seq x y z
N MET A 1 9.61 -12.31 36.36
CA MET A 1 10.44 -11.65 35.33
C MET A 1 9.84 -10.31 34.92
N ASP A 2 8.52 -10.25 34.68
CA ASP A 2 7.84 -9.01 34.26
C ASP A 2 7.82 -7.92 35.33
N GLU A 3 7.63 -8.25 36.61
CA GLU A 3 7.69 -7.26 37.71
C GLU A 3 9.04 -6.51 37.78
N ILE A 4 10.15 -7.22 37.55
CA ILE A 4 11.49 -6.64 37.57
C ILE A 4 11.67 -5.73 36.34
N ARG A 5 11.23 -6.18 35.16
CA ARG A 5 11.22 -5.37 33.94
C ARG A 5 10.43 -4.07 34.15
N ASP A 6 9.24 -4.16 34.72
CA ASP A 6 8.37 -3.00 34.95
C ASP A 6 8.95 -2.03 35.96
N LEU A 7 9.59 -2.54 37.02
CA LEU A 7 10.29 -1.72 38.01
C LEU A 7 11.46 -0.95 37.37
N VAL A 8 12.23 -1.62 36.51
CA VAL A 8 13.35 -1.02 35.77
C VAL A 8 12.84 0.06 34.82
N VAL A 9 11.80 -0.22 34.03
CA VAL A 9 11.20 0.76 33.12
C VAL A 9 10.65 1.97 33.88
N LYS A 10 10.01 1.75 35.04
CA LYS A 10 9.49 2.83 35.90
C LYS A 10 10.63 3.72 36.42
N LYS A 11 11.74 3.14 36.87
CA LYS A 11 12.92 3.88 37.33
C LYS A 11 13.57 4.67 36.19
N MET A 12 13.74 4.06 35.02
CA MET A 12 14.29 4.73 33.83
C MET A 12 13.41 5.87 33.32
N LYS A 13 12.09 5.78 33.47
CA LYS A 13 11.15 6.87 33.16
C LYS A 13 11.30 8.04 34.14
N GLN A 14 11.51 7.76 35.43
CA GLN A 14 11.73 8.80 36.45
C GLN A 14 13.06 9.54 36.24
N GLU A 15 14.10 8.84 35.79
CA GLU A 15 15.44 9.39 35.56
C GLU A 15 15.62 9.99 34.15
N ASN A 16 14.57 10.06 33.33
CA ASN A 16 14.62 10.49 31.92
C ASN A 16 15.59 9.69 31.01
N THR A 17 16.08 8.54 31.46
CA THR A 17 16.98 7.68 30.67
C THR A 17 16.21 6.83 29.67
N PHE A 18 14.93 6.53 29.94
CA PHE A 18 14.07 5.76 29.04
C PHE A 18 13.81 6.47 27.70
N SER A 19 13.63 7.80 27.73
CA SER A 19 13.42 8.59 26.51
C SER A 19 14.68 8.64 25.65
N GLN A 20 15.85 8.77 26.27
CA GLN A 20 17.15 8.73 25.59
C GLN A 20 17.42 7.36 24.95
N LEU A 21 17.17 6.27 25.68
CA LEU A 21 17.29 4.92 25.14
C LEU A 21 16.35 4.71 23.96
N LYS A 22 15.09 5.16 24.07
CA LYS A 22 14.11 5.07 22.98
C LYS A 22 14.54 5.87 21.75
N ALA A 23 15.14 7.05 21.94
CA ALA A 23 15.68 7.86 20.86
C ALA A 23 16.90 7.18 20.20
N ALA A 24 17.80 6.60 20.98
CA ALA A 24 18.97 5.87 20.48
C ALA A 24 18.58 4.62 19.69
N VAL A 25 17.59 3.85 20.18
CA VAL A 25 17.05 2.69 19.44
C VAL A 25 16.42 3.13 18.13
N ARG A 26 15.65 4.23 18.12
CA ARG A 26 15.08 4.79 16.89
C ARG A 26 16.16 5.19 15.89
N ALA A 27 17.17 5.95 16.33
CA ALA A 27 18.28 6.39 15.49
C ALA A 27 19.07 5.19 14.91
N SER A 28 19.35 4.17 15.72
CA SER A 28 20.03 2.95 15.26
C SER A 28 19.18 2.16 14.27
N THR A 29 17.87 2.04 14.52
CA THR A 29 16.95 1.34 13.61
C THR A 29 16.84 2.09 12.28
N GLU A 30 16.73 3.41 12.32
CA GLU A 30 16.68 4.27 11.12
C GLU A 30 17.98 4.19 10.32
N GLN A 31 19.13 4.20 11.00
CA GLN A 31 20.44 3.98 10.37
C GLN A 31 20.50 2.62 9.64
N ILE A 32 20.15 1.53 10.32
CA ILE A 32 20.14 0.17 9.73
C ILE A 32 19.18 0.09 8.53
N LEU A 33 17.99 0.71 8.63
CA LEU A 33 17.02 0.74 7.54
C LEU A 33 17.49 1.62 6.38
N SER A 34 18.26 2.67 6.64
CA SER A 34 18.82 3.56 5.61
C SER A 34 19.99 2.94 4.85
N GLU A 35 20.83 2.13 5.53
CA GLU A 35 22.00 1.46 4.94
C GLU A 35 21.60 0.39 3.89
N ASN A 36 20.38 -0.15 3.98
CA ASN A 36 19.82 -1.10 3.01
C ASN A 36 19.12 -0.45 1.79
N ARG A 37 19.10 0.89 1.68
CA ARG A 37 18.50 1.59 0.52
C ARG A 37 19.51 1.82 -0.63
N THR A 38 20.33 0.83 -0.96
CA THR A 38 21.42 1.00 -1.94
C THR A 38 20.97 0.98 -3.40
N ILE A 39 19.69 0.76 -3.67
CA ILE A 39 19.13 0.88 -5.02
C ILE A 39 17.80 1.62 -4.89
N PRO A 40 17.65 2.86 -5.42
CA PRO A 40 16.33 3.44 -5.57
C PRO A 40 15.49 2.45 -6.41
N PRO A 41 14.22 2.19 -6.06
CA PRO A 41 13.36 1.37 -6.89
C PRO A 41 13.48 1.83 -8.35
N PRO A 42 13.48 0.89 -9.32
CA PRO A 42 13.52 1.27 -10.73
C PRO A 42 12.49 2.37 -10.99
N ALA A 43 12.89 3.42 -11.70
CA ALA A 43 12.01 4.55 -11.96
C ALA A 43 10.69 4.01 -12.54
N PHE A 44 9.59 4.27 -11.84
CA PHE A 44 8.30 3.76 -12.24
C PHE A 44 7.94 4.29 -13.62
N GLU A 45 7.74 3.40 -14.59
CA GLU A 45 7.08 3.75 -15.83
C GLU A 45 5.67 4.29 -15.48
N SER A 46 5.19 5.29 -16.22
CA SER A 46 3.93 5.99 -15.93
C SER A 46 2.72 5.04 -15.80
N GLU A 47 2.75 3.92 -16.52
CA GLU A 47 1.73 2.88 -16.48
C GLU A 47 1.72 2.11 -15.15
N HIS A 48 2.89 1.82 -14.60
CA HIS A 48 3.01 1.14 -13.31
C HIS A 48 2.48 2.01 -12.17
N GLN A 49 2.77 3.30 -12.21
CA GLN A 49 2.23 4.26 -11.23
C GLN A 49 0.70 4.36 -11.33
N LEU A 50 0.17 4.38 -12.56
CA LEU A 50 -1.27 4.37 -12.80
C LEU A 50 -1.92 3.11 -12.21
N LEU A 51 -1.33 1.94 -12.41
CA LEU A 51 -1.84 0.68 -11.88
C LEU A 51 -1.85 0.67 -10.35
N LEU A 52 -0.75 1.07 -9.71
CA LEU A 52 -0.67 1.15 -8.25
C LEU A 52 -1.74 2.07 -7.67
N GLU A 53 -2.01 3.19 -8.32
CA GLU A 53 -3.02 4.13 -7.86
C GLU A 53 -4.45 3.58 -8.04
N VAL A 54 -4.72 2.86 -9.12
CA VAL A 54 -6.01 2.15 -9.31
C VAL A 54 -6.23 1.11 -8.21
N ILE A 55 -5.18 0.36 -7.84
CA ILE A 55 -5.23 -0.62 -6.75
C ILE A 55 -5.41 0.07 -5.39
N GLY A 56 -4.67 1.15 -5.15
CA GLY A 56 -4.79 1.95 -3.93
C GLY A 56 -6.18 2.58 -3.77
N GLU A 57 -6.77 3.09 -4.85
CA GLU A 57 -8.14 3.59 -4.89
C GLU A 57 -9.13 2.50 -4.53
N PHE A 58 -8.98 1.29 -5.10
CA PHE A 58 -9.83 0.15 -4.77
C PHE A 58 -9.73 -0.22 -3.28
N PHE A 59 -8.54 -0.29 -2.71
CA PHE A 59 -8.38 -0.59 -1.28
C PHE A 59 -9.05 0.46 -0.39
N ARG A 60 -8.93 1.75 -0.74
CA ARG A 60 -9.65 2.82 -0.04
C ARG A 60 -11.17 2.67 -0.17
N TYR A 61 -11.65 2.37 -1.38
CA TYR A 61 -13.07 2.14 -1.65
C TYR A 61 -13.65 0.99 -0.80
N VAL A 62 -12.92 -0.12 -0.66
CA VAL A 62 -13.33 -1.27 0.17
C VAL A 62 -13.14 -1.01 1.68
N GLY A 63 -12.51 0.10 2.06
CA GLY A 63 -12.26 0.47 3.46
C GLY A 63 -10.96 -0.10 4.05
N LEU A 64 -10.10 -0.70 3.22
CA LEU A 64 -8.79 -1.25 3.58
C LEU A 64 -7.70 -0.16 3.62
N ASN A 65 -7.92 0.89 4.40
CA ASN A 65 -7.05 2.07 4.44
C ASN A 65 -5.61 1.75 4.88
N ALA A 66 -5.43 0.84 5.85
CA ALA A 66 -4.10 0.44 6.29
C ALA A 66 -3.30 -0.28 5.18
N THR A 67 -3.98 -1.11 4.38
CA THR A 67 -3.39 -1.79 3.23
C THR A 67 -3.02 -0.80 2.13
N ALA A 68 -3.89 0.18 1.85
CA ALA A 68 -3.57 1.26 0.91
C ALA A 68 -2.32 2.04 1.34
N SER A 69 -2.22 2.41 2.62
CA SER A 69 -1.03 3.11 3.14
C SER A 69 0.23 2.25 3.13
N ALA A 70 0.11 0.94 3.38
CA ALA A 70 1.23 0.02 3.26
C ALA A 70 1.72 -0.07 1.81
N LEU A 71 0.81 -0.22 0.85
CA LEU A 71 1.13 -0.24 -0.58
C LEU A 71 1.87 1.03 -1.02
N GLU A 72 1.39 2.21 -0.62
CA GLU A 72 2.02 3.50 -0.92
C GLU A 72 3.44 3.60 -0.33
N SER A 73 3.61 3.15 0.92
CA SER A 73 4.90 3.15 1.60
C SER A 73 5.89 2.18 0.95
N GLU A 74 5.43 0.98 0.56
CA GLU A 74 6.25 -0.06 -0.06
C GLU A 74 6.62 0.27 -1.50
N ALA A 75 5.70 0.86 -2.25
CA ALA A 75 5.96 1.37 -3.60
C ALA A 75 6.85 2.61 -3.60
N GLY A 76 7.15 3.21 -2.44
CA GLY A 76 7.94 4.44 -2.35
C GLY A 76 7.23 5.65 -2.96
N THR A 77 5.95 5.55 -3.29
CA THR A 77 5.10 6.64 -3.76
C THR A 77 4.68 7.50 -2.57
N THR A 78 5.51 8.48 -2.23
CA THR A 78 5.19 9.54 -1.26
C THR A 78 4.28 10.64 -1.85
N GLN A 79 3.78 10.45 -3.08
CA GLN A 79 2.94 11.41 -3.78
C GLN A 79 1.49 11.34 -3.29
N LEU A 80 0.86 12.52 -3.22
CA LEU A 80 -0.59 12.66 -3.06
C LEU A 80 -1.31 11.75 -4.04
N SER A 81 -2.24 10.94 -3.53
CA SER A 81 -3.14 10.08 -4.31
C SER A 81 -3.68 10.86 -5.51
N LEU A 82 -3.53 10.29 -6.71
CA LEU A 82 -4.00 10.96 -7.93
C LEU A 82 -5.51 11.17 -7.84
N ARG A 83 -5.97 12.26 -8.47
CA ARG A 83 -7.40 12.54 -8.50
C ARG A 83 -8.12 11.43 -9.27
N ARG A 84 -9.29 11.05 -8.77
CA ARG A 84 -10.14 10.01 -9.36
C ARG A 84 -10.50 10.28 -10.83
N ASP A 85 -10.79 11.53 -11.18
CA ASP A 85 -11.08 11.95 -12.57
C ASP A 85 -9.86 11.77 -13.49
N PHE A 86 -8.66 12.04 -12.97
CA PHE A 86 -7.43 11.79 -13.70
C PHE A 86 -7.24 10.29 -13.98
N LEU A 87 -7.49 9.43 -12.99
CA LEU A 87 -7.44 7.98 -13.15
C LEU A 87 -8.39 7.49 -14.24
N ILE A 88 -9.67 7.86 -14.13
CA ILE A 88 -10.72 7.47 -15.08
C ILE A 88 -10.33 7.83 -16.52
N GLN A 89 -9.83 9.06 -16.72
CA GLN A 89 -9.38 9.52 -18.03
C GLN A 89 -8.18 8.72 -18.55
N HIS A 90 -7.20 8.43 -17.69
CA HIS A 90 -5.97 7.73 -18.09
C HIS A 90 -6.18 6.24 -18.35
N VAL A 91 -7.13 5.60 -17.66
CA VAL A 91 -7.52 4.21 -17.97
C VAL A 91 -8.48 4.10 -19.16
N GLY A 92 -8.85 5.22 -19.79
CA GLY A 92 -9.72 5.24 -20.97
C GLY A 92 -11.20 4.97 -20.68
N LEU A 93 -11.65 5.19 -19.45
CA LEU A 93 -13.06 5.08 -19.08
C LEU A 93 -13.77 6.43 -19.18
N ASN A 94 -15.10 6.40 -19.41
CA ASN A 94 -15.93 7.60 -19.34
C ASN A 94 -16.40 7.81 -17.88
N SER A 95 -16.25 9.03 -17.36
CA SER A 95 -16.70 9.43 -16.02
C SER A 95 -18.20 9.25 -15.80
N GLU A 96 -19.01 9.27 -16.86
CA GLU A 96 -20.46 9.01 -16.78
C GLU A 96 -20.78 7.53 -16.49
N ILE A 97 -19.84 6.62 -16.79
CA ILE A 97 -19.97 5.17 -16.56
C ILE A 97 -19.45 4.81 -15.16
N VAL A 98 -18.43 5.53 -14.68
CA VAL A 98 -17.84 5.32 -13.36
C VAL A 98 -18.58 6.14 -12.31
N GLY A 99 -19.59 5.53 -11.69
CA GLY A 99 -20.33 6.17 -10.58
C GLY A 99 -19.45 6.48 -9.36
N GLU A 100 -19.95 7.34 -8.48
CA GLU A 100 -19.31 7.62 -7.19
C GLU A 100 -19.29 6.36 -6.29
N ASP A 101 -20.29 5.50 -6.43
CA ASP A 101 -20.48 4.27 -5.64
C ASP A 101 -19.78 3.03 -6.24
N THR A 102 -18.74 3.18 -7.06
CA THR A 102 -18.05 2.03 -7.67
C THR A 102 -16.59 2.36 -7.91
N SER A 103 -15.64 1.55 -7.43
CA SER A 103 -14.22 1.83 -7.68
C SER A 103 -13.86 1.82 -9.18
N VAL A 104 -12.78 2.50 -9.55
CA VAL A 104 -12.28 2.55 -10.93
C VAL A 104 -11.95 1.13 -11.41
N LEU A 105 -11.34 0.32 -10.54
CA LEU A 105 -11.01 -1.08 -10.83
C LEU A 105 -12.25 -1.93 -11.15
N HIS A 106 -13.36 -1.77 -10.41
CA HIS A 106 -14.61 -2.47 -10.71
C HIS A 106 -15.18 -2.04 -12.05
N ALA A 107 -15.14 -0.74 -12.37
CA ALA A 107 -15.60 -0.24 -13.65
C ALA A 107 -14.76 -0.78 -14.82
N MET A 108 -13.43 -0.89 -14.65
CA MET A 108 -12.54 -1.55 -15.61
C MET A 108 -12.93 -3.01 -15.82
N TYR A 109 -13.14 -3.76 -14.73
CA TYR A 109 -13.55 -5.16 -14.81
C TYR A 109 -14.88 -5.34 -15.56
N ASN A 110 -15.88 -4.51 -15.24
CA ASN A 110 -17.19 -4.54 -15.91
C ASN A 110 -17.06 -4.21 -17.41
N CYS A 111 -16.21 -3.25 -17.78
CA CYS A 111 -15.93 -2.93 -19.17
C CYS A 111 -15.29 -4.12 -19.90
N CYS A 112 -14.29 -4.77 -19.29
CA CYS A 112 -13.66 -5.97 -19.85
C CYS A 112 -14.63 -7.15 -19.99
N GLN A 113 -15.55 -7.34 -19.04
CA GLN A 113 -16.61 -8.34 -19.12
C GLN A 113 -17.57 -8.06 -20.29
N GLN A 114 -18.01 -6.82 -20.45
CA GLN A 114 -18.99 -6.44 -21.48
C GLN A 114 -18.41 -6.46 -22.91
N PHE A 115 -17.16 -6.04 -23.08
CA PHE A 115 -16.56 -5.86 -24.41
C PHE A 115 -15.45 -6.86 -24.75
N GLY A 116 -14.90 -7.56 -23.76
CA GLY A 116 -13.64 -8.31 -23.90
C GLY A 116 -13.73 -9.83 -24.04
N LYS A 117 -14.90 -10.47 -23.84
CA LYS A 117 -15.00 -11.96 -23.77
C LYS A 117 -13.86 -12.58 -22.92
N VAL A 118 -13.59 -12.02 -21.74
CA VAL A 118 -12.60 -12.61 -20.82
C VAL A 118 -13.33 -13.66 -19.99
N GLU A 119 -13.33 -14.90 -20.47
CA GLU A 119 -13.77 -16.06 -19.67
C GLU A 119 -12.67 -16.39 -18.64
N ALA A 120 -13.08 -16.61 -17.38
CA ALA A 120 -12.16 -17.05 -16.35
C ALA A 120 -11.68 -18.46 -16.69
N VAL A 121 -10.40 -18.61 -17.00
CA VAL A 121 -9.76 -19.94 -17.10
C VAL A 121 -9.51 -20.40 -15.67
N ILE A 122 -10.36 -21.31 -15.18
CA ILE A 122 -10.10 -22.03 -13.94
C ILE A 122 -9.19 -23.20 -14.34
N GLU A 123 -7.90 -23.10 -14.06
CA GLU A 123 -6.99 -24.24 -14.16
C GLU A 123 -7.30 -25.15 -12.96
N GLU A 124 -8.06 -26.23 -13.21
CA GLU A 124 -8.17 -27.33 -12.25
C GLU A 124 -6.80 -28.01 -12.18
N GLU A 125 -6.13 -27.91 -11.03
CA GLU A 125 -4.91 -28.67 -10.74
C GLU A 125 -5.23 -30.16 -10.92
N GLN A 126 -4.63 -30.78 -11.94
CA GLN A 126 -4.70 -32.23 -12.11
C GLN A 126 -3.95 -32.87 -10.94
N GLU A 127 -4.67 -33.49 -10.02
CA GLU A 127 -4.10 -34.42 -9.05
C GLU A 127 -3.54 -35.62 -9.84
N ASP A 128 -2.22 -35.67 -9.95
CA ASP A 128 -1.49 -36.82 -10.50
C ASP A 128 -1.69 -38.03 -9.56
N GLU A 129 -2.43 -39.06 -10.02
CA GLU A 129 -2.50 -40.41 -9.42
C GLU A 129 -1.27 -41.29 -9.77
#